data_AF-A0A0J8B086-F1
#
_entry.id   AF-A0A0J8B086-F1
#
_cell.length_a   1.000
_cell.length_b   1.000
_cell.length_c   1.000
_cell.angle_alpha   90.00
_cell.angle_beta   90.00
_cell.angle_gamma   90.00
#
_symmetry.space_group_name_H-M   'P 1'
#
loop_
_entity.id
_entity.type
_entity.pdbx_description
1 polymer ?
#
loop_
_entity_poly.entity_id
_entity_poly.type
_entity_poly.pdbx_seq_one_letter_code
_entity_poly.pdbx_strand_id
1 'polypeptide(L)'
;MDLRHRAILTTPDCTLEQEPDPNDRSFFSEIVSSISDCQYSDDGRFIVSRDYLTAKIWDLRQTRRAYDTVSIHEHIRSKLADVYENDSIFDKFEICASSRAISSTQLVTGSYDNEAVIYDWDKRTLDRLKPLRSTYGKLSQ
;
A
#
# COMPACT_ATOMS: atom_id res chain seq x y z
N MET A 1 16.85 13.47 -34.06
CA MET A 1 16.67 12.36 -33.08
C MET A 1 15.28 11.81 -33.33
N ASP A 2 15.14 10.58 -33.84
CA ASP A 2 13.84 10.01 -34.24
C ASP A 2 13.03 9.63 -32.99
N LEU A 3 11.92 10.35 -32.75
CA LEU A 3 11.04 10.14 -31.60
C LEU A 3 10.39 8.74 -31.59
N ARG A 4 10.44 8.00 -32.70
CA ARG A 4 9.94 6.62 -32.80
C ARG A 4 10.78 5.61 -32.02
N HIS A 5 12.07 5.88 -31.78
CA HIS A 5 12.93 4.97 -31.03
C HIS A 5 12.62 4.97 -29.52
N ARG A 6 11.98 6.03 -28.99
CA ARG A 6 11.53 6.09 -27.58
C ARG A 6 10.13 5.52 -27.35
N ALA A 7 9.41 5.15 -28.42
CA ALA A 7 8.09 4.53 -28.31
C ALA A 7 8.19 3.06 -27.87
N ILE A 8 9.37 2.44 -28.03
CA ILE A 8 9.62 1.09 -27.56
C ILE A 8 10.12 1.22 -26.12
N LEU A 9 9.21 1.05 -25.16
CA LEU A 9 9.47 0.96 -23.72
C LEU A 9 10.30 -0.30 -23.39
N THR A 10 11.50 -0.44 -23.97
CA THR A 10 12.38 -1.59 -23.73
C THR A 10 13.14 -1.49 -22.43
N THR A 11 13.29 -0.27 -21.89
CA THR A 11 13.94 -0.01 -20.61
C THR A 11 13.07 0.89 -19.75
N PRO A 12 12.89 0.58 -18.45
CA PRO A 12 12.16 1.47 -17.55
C PRO A 12 12.88 2.82 -17.44
N ASP A 13 12.13 3.92 -17.57
CA ASP A 13 12.67 5.29 -17.41
C ASP A 13 12.98 5.60 -15.94
N CYS A 14 12.31 4.88 -15.03
CA CYS A 14 12.48 4.98 -13.58
C CYS A 14 12.23 3.61 -12.94
N THR A 15 13.17 3.16 -12.12
CA THR A 15 13.03 1.97 -11.28
C THR A 15 12.89 2.39 -9.82
N LEU A 16 11.81 1.94 -9.18
CA LEU A 16 11.56 2.14 -7.76
C LEU A 16 11.93 0.85 -7.03
N GLU A 17 13.13 0.84 -6.45
CA GLU A 17 13.67 -0.32 -5.76
C GLU A 17 14.04 0.06 -4.33
N GLN A 18 13.74 -0.84 -3.41
CA GLN A 18 14.23 -0.80 -2.05
C GLN A 18 14.93 -2.14 -1.81
N GLU A 19 16.20 -2.10 -1.41
CA GLU A 19 16.89 -3.34 -1.04
C GLU A 19 16.18 -3.99 0.15
N PRO A 20 15.81 -5.28 0.06
CA PRO A 20 15.16 -5.98 1.15
C PRO A 20 16.13 -6.10 2.32
N ASP A 21 15.63 -5.88 3.55
CA ASP A 21 16.41 -6.15 4.75
C ASP A 21 16.77 -7.65 4.76
N PRO A 22 18.05 -8.03 4.96
CA PRO A 22 18.45 -9.43 5.08
C PRO A 22 17.62 -10.22 6.10
N ASN A 23 17.11 -9.55 7.14
CA ASN A 23 16.27 -10.14 8.18
C ASN A 23 14.81 -10.39 7.75
N ASP A 24 14.36 -9.78 6.64
CA ASP A 24 13.02 -9.98 6.08
C ASP A 24 12.94 -11.16 5.09
N ARG A 25 14.07 -11.84 4.82
CA ARG A 25 14.11 -13.00 3.93
C ARG A 25 13.51 -14.23 4.60
N SER A 26 12.20 -14.41 4.41
CA SER A 26 11.43 -15.62 4.72
C SER A 26 10.87 -16.25 3.44
N PHE A 27 10.47 -17.53 3.46
CA PHE A 27 9.73 -18.16 2.35
C PHE A 27 8.53 -17.30 1.91
N PHE A 28 7.81 -16.72 2.88
CA PHE A 28 6.65 -15.87 2.61
C PHE A 28 7.00 -14.49 2.05
N SER A 29 8.27 -14.06 2.11
CA SER A 29 8.68 -12.71 1.72
C SER A 29 8.32 -12.39 0.28
N GLU A 30 8.57 -13.32 -0.65
CA GLU A 30 8.24 -13.15 -2.06
C GLU A 30 6.73 -13.01 -2.27
N ILE A 31 5.94 -13.85 -1.59
CA ILE A 31 4.48 -13.86 -1.67
C ILE A 31 3.91 -12.52 -1.18
N VAL A 32 4.31 -12.07 0.01
CA VAL A 32 3.77 -10.84 0.63
C VAL A 32 4.35 -9.56 0.02
N SER A 33 5.49 -9.64 -0.67
CA SER A 33 6.10 -8.50 -1.39
C SER A 33 5.45 -8.21 -2.74
N SER A 34 4.56 -9.11 -3.20
CA SER A 34 3.79 -8.90 -4.41
C SER A 34 2.93 -7.64 -4.31
N ILE A 35 3.08 -6.74 -5.27
CA ILE A 35 2.30 -5.50 -5.33
C ILE A 35 0.88 -5.82 -5.79
N SER A 36 -0.11 -5.50 -4.96
CA SER A 36 -1.53 -5.68 -5.27
C SER A 36 -2.07 -4.53 -6.11
N ASP A 37 -1.63 -3.29 -5.83
CA ASP A 37 -2.10 -2.09 -6.52
C ASP A 37 -1.09 -0.93 -6.40
N CYS A 38 -1.12 0.02 -7.33
CA CYS A 38 -0.34 1.25 -7.28
C CYS A 38 -1.03 2.43 -7.98
N GLN A 39 -0.77 3.64 -7.48
CA GLN A 39 -1.42 4.86 -7.99
C GLN A 39 -0.48 6.07 -7.90
N TYR A 40 -0.58 6.96 -8.88
CA TYR A 40 0.04 8.29 -8.78
C TYR A 40 -0.72 9.17 -7.80
N SER A 41 -0.01 10.07 -7.12
CA SER A 41 -0.64 11.23 -6.49
C SER A 41 -1.23 12.17 -7.56
N ASP A 42 -2.24 12.94 -7.19
CA ASP A 42 -2.92 13.89 -8.09
C ASP A 42 -1.95 14.92 -8.71
N ASP A 43 -0.87 15.27 -8.01
CA ASP A 43 0.17 16.20 -8.48
C ASP A 43 1.25 15.51 -9.35
N GLY A 44 1.18 14.19 -9.51
CA GLY A 44 2.11 13.38 -10.28
C GLY A 44 3.51 13.26 -9.68
N ARG A 45 3.74 13.75 -8.45
CA ARG A 45 5.07 13.70 -7.82
C ARG A 45 5.35 12.37 -7.15
N PHE A 46 4.34 11.78 -6.53
CA PHE A 46 4.47 10.56 -5.75
C PHE A 46 3.80 9.39 -6.45
N ILE A 47 4.35 8.21 -6.22
CA ILE A 47 3.67 6.93 -6.48
C ILE A 47 3.41 6.29 -5.13
N VAL A 48 2.20 5.82 -4.90
CA VAL A 48 1.90 4.93 -3.78
C VAL A 48 1.76 3.51 -4.30
N SER A 49 2.28 2.54 -3.55
CA SER A 49 2.15 1.12 -3.88
C SER A 49 1.72 0.34 -2.65
N ARG A 50 0.85 -0.65 -2.85
CA ARG A 50 0.37 -1.54 -1.81
C ARG A 50 0.93 -2.94 -2.04
N ASP A 51 1.61 -3.46 -1.03
CA ASP A 51 1.86 -4.91 -0.91
C ASP A 51 0.96 -5.49 0.18
N TYR A 52 1.08 -6.79 0.47
CA TYR A 52 0.20 -7.46 1.42
C TYR A 52 0.32 -6.88 2.85
N LEU A 53 1.53 -6.48 3.28
CA LEU A 53 1.80 -6.04 4.66
C LEU A 53 1.84 -4.52 4.81
N THR A 54 2.31 -3.81 3.78
CA THR A 54 2.67 -2.40 3.84
C THR A 54 2.10 -1.59 2.67
N ALA A 55 2.01 -0.30 2.87
CA ALA A 55 1.86 0.69 1.80
C ALA A 55 3.12 1.54 1.76
N LYS A 56 3.69 1.75 0.57
CA LYS A 56 4.90 2.55 0.37
C LYS A 56 4.59 3.79 -0.45
N ILE A 57 5.17 4.91 -0.06
CA ILE A 57 5.13 6.17 -0.80
C ILE A 57 6.50 6.38 -1.43
N TRP A 58 6.53 6.67 -2.72
CA TRP A 58 7.72 6.86 -3.52
C TRP A 58 7.76 8.29 -4.06
N ASP A 59 8.80 9.05 -3.74
CA ASP A 59 9.02 10.37 -4.37
C ASP A 59 9.78 10.16 -5.67
N LEU A 60 9.21 10.56 -6.82
CA LEU A 60 9.86 10.39 -8.12
C LEU A 60 11.14 11.22 -8.26
N ARG A 61 11.37 12.19 -7.37
CA ARG A 61 12.65 12.92 -7.30
C ARG A 61 13.76 12.10 -6.60
N GLN A 62 13.39 11.08 -5.82
CA GLN A 62 14.29 10.21 -5.08
C GLN A 62 13.80 8.75 -5.14
N THR A 63 14.23 8.03 -6.17
CA THR A 63 13.69 6.71 -6.53
C THR A 63 14.37 5.53 -5.84
N ARG A 64 15.52 5.77 -5.19
CA ARG A 64 16.35 4.72 -4.54
C ARG A 64 15.81 4.18 -3.22
N ARG A 65 14.80 4.83 -2.64
CA ARG A 65 14.15 4.38 -1.41
C ARG A 65 12.74 4.95 -1.35
N ALA A 66 11.84 4.24 -0.66
CA ALA A 66 10.56 4.80 -0.31
C ALA A 66 10.74 6.09 0.51
N TYR A 67 9.95 7.11 0.19
CA TYR A 67 9.82 8.33 0.99
C TYR A 67 9.26 8.00 2.38
N ASP A 68 8.29 7.10 2.42
CA ASP A 68 7.70 6.60 3.66
C ASP A 68 7.11 5.19 3.47
N THR A 69 7.03 4.43 4.55
CA THR A 69 6.50 3.05 4.56
C THR A 69 5.56 2.87 5.74
N VAL A 70 4.33 2.46 5.46
CA VAL A 70 3.26 2.31 6.44
C VAL A 70 2.94 0.84 6.64
N SER A 71 3.06 0.35 7.87
CA SER A 71 2.68 -1.02 8.23
C SER A 71 1.16 -1.13 8.39
N ILE A 72 0.49 -1.71 7.39
CA ILE A 72 -0.97 -1.86 7.39
C ILE A 72 -1.40 -3.12 8.15
N HIS A 73 -0.75 -4.25 7.87
CA HIS A 73 -1.08 -5.58 8.42
C HIS A 73 0.00 -6.14 9.37
N GLU A 74 0.60 -5.30 10.21
CA GLU A 74 1.64 -5.75 11.16
C GLU A 74 1.19 -6.91 12.06
N HIS A 75 -0.09 -6.89 12.47
CA HIS A 75 -0.70 -7.92 13.30
C HIS A 75 -0.84 -9.29 12.61
N ILE A 76 -0.75 -9.34 11.27
CA ILE A 76 -0.86 -10.58 10.47
C ILE A 76 0.52 -11.19 10.23
N ARG A 77 1.61 -10.43 10.38
CA ARG A 77 2.98 -10.88 10.10
C ARG A 77 3.38 -12.14 10.88
N SER A 78 2.89 -12.31 12.12
CA SER A 78 3.13 -13.51 12.93
C SER A 78 2.26 -14.71 12.57
N LYS A 79 1.21 -14.51 11.75
CA LYS A 79 0.20 -15.50 11.36
C LYS A 79 0.24 -15.83 9.86
N LEU A 80 1.36 -15.56 9.19
CA LEU A 80 1.50 -15.77 7.74
C LEU A 80 1.24 -17.22 7.31
N ALA A 81 1.58 -18.21 8.16
CA ALA A 81 1.25 -19.61 7.90
C ALA A 81 -0.26 -19.85 7.91
N ASP A 82 -0.99 -19.31 8.90
CA ASP A 82 -2.44 -19.49 9.02
C ASP A 82 -3.19 -18.84 7.85
N VAL A 83 -2.79 -17.64 7.42
CA VAL A 83 -3.42 -16.97 6.26
C VAL A 83 -3.02 -17.61 4.93
N TYR A 84 -1.88 -18.30 4.87
CA TYR A 84 -1.48 -19.10 3.73
C TYR A 84 -2.33 -20.38 3.63
N GLU A 85 -2.57 -21.08 4.74
CA GLU A 85 -3.45 -22.26 4.79
C GLU A 85 -4.90 -21.95 4.39
N ASN A 86 -5.36 -20.73 4.65
CA ASN A 86 -6.70 -20.25 4.29
C ASN A 86 -6.76 -19.51 2.94
N ASP A 87 -5.70 -19.54 2.14
CA ASP A 87 -5.54 -18.81 0.86
C ASP A 87 -5.71 -17.28 0.92
N SER A 88 -5.98 -16.71 2.10
CA SER A 88 -6.19 -15.26 2.29
C SER A 88 -4.92 -14.44 2.04
N ILE A 89 -3.74 -15.08 2.07
CA ILE A 89 -2.48 -14.44 1.70
C ILE A 89 -2.45 -13.93 0.25
N PHE A 90 -3.35 -14.43 -0.62
CA PHE A 90 -3.46 -14.02 -2.02
C PHE A 90 -4.49 -12.91 -2.25
N ASP A 91 -5.12 -12.40 -1.20
CA ASP A 91 -6.06 -11.28 -1.29
C ASP A 91 -5.35 -10.02 -1.82
N LYS A 92 -6.03 -9.30 -2.72
CA LYS A 92 -5.52 -8.08 -3.33
C LYS A 92 -6.22 -6.87 -2.74
N PHE A 93 -5.47 -6.04 -2.04
CA PHE A 93 -5.95 -4.78 -1.49
C PHE A 93 -5.64 -3.63 -2.44
N GLU A 94 -6.64 -2.82 -2.76
CA GLU A 94 -6.49 -1.62 -3.56
C GLU A 94 -5.95 -0.44 -2.72
N ILE A 95 -5.39 0.55 -3.40
CA ILE A 95 -4.90 1.79 -2.78
C ILE A 95 -5.30 3.00 -3.60
N CYS A 96 -5.74 4.05 -2.89
CA CYS A 96 -6.03 5.35 -3.47
C CYS A 96 -5.15 6.40 -2.81
N ALA A 97 -4.58 7.30 -3.61
CA ALA A 97 -3.88 8.48 -3.15
C ALA A 97 -4.70 9.73 -3.50
N SER A 98 -4.74 10.69 -2.59
CA SER A 98 -5.20 12.04 -2.89
C SER A 98 -4.17 13.05 -2.43
N SER A 99 -3.82 13.97 -3.31
CA SER A 99 -2.93 15.10 -3.04
C SER A 99 -3.58 16.37 -3.54
N ARG A 100 -4.55 16.90 -2.80
CA ARG A 100 -5.21 18.15 -3.18
C ARG A 100 -4.35 19.33 -2.71
N ALA A 101 -4.12 20.34 -3.54
CA ALA A 101 -3.27 21.51 -3.23
C ALA A 101 -3.63 22.32 -1.96
N ILE A 102 -4.75 22.02 -1.29
CA ILE A 102 -5.28 22.69 -0.09
C ILE A 102 -5.43 21.72 1.10
N SER A 103 -5.37 20.40 0.89
CA SER A 103 -5.59 19.37 1.91
C SER A 103 -4.39 18.45 1.97
N SER A 104 -4.13 17.90 3.15
CA SER A 104 -3.08 16.91 3.40
C SER A 104 -3.01 15.83 2.33
N THR A 105 -1.79 15.45 2.00
CA THR A 105 -1.53 14.35 1.08
C THR A 105 -1.78 13.02 1.81
N GLN A 106 -2.77 12.27 1.33
CA GLN A 106 -3.32 11.12 2.04
C GLN A 106 -3.44 9.91 1.13
N LEU A 107 -3.21 8.72 1.69
CA LEU A 107 -3.57 7.46 1.05
C LEU A 107 -4.67 6.79 1.86
N VAL A 108 -5.46 5.99 1.16
CA VAL A 108 -6.51 5.14 1.72
C VAL A 108 -6.37 3.75 1.15
N THR A 109 -6.42 2.73 2.01
CA THR A 109 -6.41 1.32 1.61
C THR A 109 -7.30 0.49 2.52
N GLY A 110 -7.80 -0.63 2.00
CA GLY A 110 -8.55 -1.60 2.79
C GLY A 110 -7.65 -2.49 3.66
N SER A 111 -8.26 -3.05 4.68
CA SER A 111 -7.70 -4.09 5.54
C SER A 111 -8.78 -5.11 5.90
N TYR A 112 -8.40 -6.18 6.60
CA TYR A 112 -9.34 -7.13 7.17
C TYR A 112 -10.22 -6.47 8.25
N ASP A 113 -11.22 -7.20 8.75
CA ASP A 113 -12.17 -6.72 9.76
C ASP A 113 -13.02 -5.50 9.35
N ASN A 114 -13.25 -5.34 8.04
CA ASN A 114 -13.95 -4.18 7.46
C ASN A 114 -13.30 -2.85 7.85
N GLU A 115 -11.98 -2.83 7.97
CA GLU A 115 -11.23 -1.65 8.35
C GLU A 115 -10.69 -0.93 7.12
N ALA A 116 -10.84 0.38 7.06
CA ALA A 116 -10.15 1.23 6.10
C ALA A 116 -9.04 1.99 6.83
N VAL A 117 -7.85 2.01 6.24
CA VAL A 117 -6.69 2.69 6.78
C VAL A 117 -6.44 3.96 5.99
N ILE A 118 -6.42 5.08 6.69
CA ILE A 118 -6.11 6.41 6.14
C ILE A 118 -4.76 6.82 6.70
N TYR A 119 -3.83 7.17 5.81
CA TYR A 119 -2.52 7.66 6.21
C TYR A 119 -2.24 9.01 5.57
N ASP A 120 -1.92 10.00 6.40
CA ASP A 120 -1.44 11.33 5.99
C ASP A 120 0.09 11.31 6.06
N TRP A 121 0.76 11.31 4.91
CA TRP A 121 2.22 11.17 4.86
C TRP A 121 2.97 12.48 5.08
N ASP A 122 2.29 13.63 5.04
CA ASP A 122 2.87 14.91 5.47
C ASP A 122 2.89 15.02 7.00
N LYS A 123 1.79 14.61 7.66
CA LYS A 123 1.67 14.65 9.12
C LYS A 123 2.19 13.37 9.81
N ARG A 124 2.41 12.30 9.04
CA ARG A 124 2.72 10.96 9.54
C ARG A 124 1.69 10.43 10.54
N THR A 125 0.42 10.65 10.24
CA THR A 125 -0.70 10.21 11.09
C THR A 125 -1.45 9.07 10.41
N LEU A 126 -1.66 7.99 11.17
CA LEU A 126 -2.36 6.78 10.73
C LEU A 126 -3.69 6.67 11.47
N ASP A 127 -4.79 6.76 10.72
CA ASP A 127 -6.14 6.59 11.23
C ASP A 127 -6.75 5.29 10.69
N ARG A 128 -7.46 4.57 11.56
CA ARG A 128 -8.11 3.29 11.23
C ARG A 128 -9.62 3.45 11.41
N LEU A 129 -10.35 3.44 10.30
CA LEU A 129 -11.80 3.55 10.27
C LEU A 129 -12.44 2.17 10.33
N LYS A 130 -13.38 1.99 11.25
CA LYS A 130 -14.22 0.78 11.33
C LYS A 130 -15.69 1.17 11.21
N PRO A 131 -16.54 0.31 10.62
CA PRO A 131 -17.97 0.53 10.62
C PRO A 131 -18.46 0.69 12.05
N LEU A 132 -19.36 1.65 12.27
CA LEU A 132 -20.06 1.77 13.54
C LEU A 132 -20.78 0.45 13.80
N ARG A 133 -20.56 -0.13 14.98
CA ARG A 133 -21.33 -1.31 15.40
C ARG A 133 -22.81 -0.94 15.34
N SER A 134 -23.55 -1.66 14.51
CA SER A 134 -25.00 -1.57 14.46
C SER A 134 -25.55 -1.77 15.89
N THR A 135 -26.07 -0.72 16.50
CA THR A 135 -26.85 -0.79 17.74
C THR A 135 -28.29 -1.25 17.48
N TYR A 136 -28.56 -1.99 16.40
CA TYR A 136 -29.81 -2.75 16.28
C TYR A 136 -29.75 -3.99 17.18
N GLY A 137 -29.63 -3.74 18.48
CA GLY A 137 -29.97 -4.68 19.53
C GLY A 137 -31.47 -4.66 19.74
N LYS A 138 -32.10 -5.83 19.58
CA LYS A 138 -33.27 -6.29 20.33
C LYS A 138 -34.45 -5.31 20.43
N LEU A 139 -35.33 -5.34 19.44
CA LEU A 139 -36.76 -5.35 19.77
C LEU A 139 -37.15 -6.83 19.95
N SER A 140 -37.32 -7.20 21.21
CA SER A 140 -37.97 -8.43 21.63
C SER A 140 -39.37 -8.55 21.00
N GLN A 141 -39.65 -9.69 20.36
CA GLN A 141 -40.90 -10.40 20.52
C GLN A 141 -40.60 -11.87 20.79
#